data_AF-A0AAN5B0V6-F1
#
_entry.id   AF-A0AAN5B0V6-F1
#
_cell.length_a   1.000
_cell.length_b   1.000
_cell.length_c   1.000
_cell.angle_alpha   90.00
_cell.angle_beta   90.00
_cell.angle_gamma   90.00
#
_symmetry.space_group_name_H-M   'P 1'
#
loop_
_entity.id
_entity.type
_entity.pdbx_description
1 polymer ?
#
loop_
_entity_poly.entity_id
_entity_poly.type
_entity_poly.pdbx_seq_one_letter_code
_entity_poly.pdbx_strand_id
1 'polypeptide(L)'
;MYADLISNLTTADRKALADRGVPNARVSEWRTGLRLPTRPQALALAEVTNIDPMELEKELVLIEAEKEAATKPTMRELIDRLRKHTLL
;
A
#
# COMPACT_ATOMS: atom_id res chain seq x y z
N MET A 1 0.26 6.51 -6.32
CA MET A 1 0.51 5.32 -7.16
C MET A 1 -0.35 4.15 -6.71
N TYR A 2 -0.27 3.73 -5.45
CA TYR A 2 -0.99 2.59 -4.91
C TYR A 2 -2.51 2.74 -5.09
N ALA A 3 -3.09 3.87 -4.68
CA ALA A 3 -4.54 4.11 -4.84
C ALA A 3 -5.02 3.99 -6.30
N ASP A 4 -4.22 4.48 -7.25
CA ASP A 4 -4.51 4.38 -8.68
C ASP A 4 -4.40 2.92 -9.15
N LEU A 5 -3.38 2.20 -8.67
CA LEU A 5 -3.14 0.80 -9.00
C LEU A 5 -4.34 -0.08 -8.61
N ILE A 6 -4.78 -0.04 -7.34
CA ILE A 6 -5.92 -0.85 -6.86
C ILE A 6 -7.26 -0.45 -7.50
N SER A 7 -7.40 0.80 -7.94
CA SER A 7 -8.59 1.27 -8.66
C SER A 7 -8.67 0.72 -10.07
N ASN A 8 -7.52 0.52 -10.72
CA ASN A 8 -7.43 0.13 -12.13
C ASN A 8 -7.17 -1.38 -12.36
N LEU A 9 -7.15 -2.20 -11.31
CA LEU A 9 -7.02 -3.65 -11.46
C LEU A 9 -8.10 -4.22 -12.38
N THR A 10 -7.68 -4.97 -13.38
CA THR A 10 -8.56 -5.67 -14.32
C THR A 10 -9.15 -6.94 -13.68
N THR A 11 -10.08 -7.58 -14.37
CA THR A 11 -10.59 -8.90 -13.96
C THR A 11 -9.50 -9.97 -14.06
N ALA A 12 -8.57 -9.85 -14.99
CA ALA A 12 -7.44 -10.78 -15.14
C ALA A 12 -6.48 -10.64 -13.95
N ASP A 13 -6.14 -9.41 -13.54
CA ASP A 13 -5.26 -9.17 -12.39
C ASP A 13 -5.88 -9.71 -11.11
N ARG A 14 -7.17 -9.46 -10.90
CA ARG A 14 -7.94 -9.99 -9.77
C ARG A 14 -7.91 -11.53 -9.72
N LYS A 15 -7.98 -12.19 -10.87
CA LYS A 15 -7.85 -13.64 -10.97
C LYS A 15 -6.42 -14.08 -10.62
N ALA A 16 -5.41 -13.45 -11.20
CA ALA A 16 -4.00 -13.76 -10.95
C ALA A 16 -3.58 -13.55 -9.48
N LEU A 17 -4.18 -12.56 -8.82
CA LEU A 17 -4.06 -12.33 -7.38
C LEU A 17 -4.73 -13.43 -6.56
N ALA A 18 -5.92 -13.87 -6.95
CA ALA A 18 -6.62 -14.98 -6.28
C ALA A 18 -5.83 -16.28 -6.37
N ASP A 19 -5.22 -16.57 -7.53
CA ASP A 19 -4.34 -17.73 -7.73
C ASP A 19 -3.08 -17.67 -6.83
N ARG A 20 -2.69 -16.47 -6.37
CA ARG A 20 -1.59 -16.21 -5.42
C ARG A 20 -2.07 -16.09 -3.96
N GLY A 21 -3.32 -16.46 -3.66
CA GLY A 21 -3.86 -16.44 -2.30
C GLY A 21 -4.39 -15.09 -1.83
N VAL A 22 -4.62 -14.13 -2.73
CA VAL A 22 -5.27 -12.85 -2.43
C VAL A 22 -6.72 -12.87 -2.95
N PRO A 23 -7.72 -13.21 -2.10
CA PRO A 23 -9.10 -13.29 -2.55
C PRO A 23 -9.67 -11.92 -2.92
N ASN A 24 -10.66 -11.88 -3.81
CA ASN A 24 -11.31 -10.64 -4.25
C ASN A 24 -11.86 -9.79 -3.10
N ALA A 25 -12.37 -10.41 -2.03
CA ALA A 25 -12.79 -9.70 -0.82
C ALA A 25 -11.64 -8.88 -0.21
N ARG A 26 -10.42 -9.43 -0.16
CA ARG A 26 -9.23 -8.72 0.32
C ARG A 26 -8.87 -7.53 -0.57
N VAL A 27 -8.96 -7.69 -1.89
CA VAL A 27 -8.75 -6.58 -2.84
C VAL A 27 -9.80 -5.47 -2.65
N SER A 28 -11.04 -5.82 -2.31
CA SER A 28 -12.07 -4.83 -1.99
C SER A 28 -11.77 -4.05 -0.70
N GLU A 29 -11.23 -4.70 0.34
CA GLU A 29 -10.79 -4.03 1.58
C GLU A 29 -9.67 -3.01 1.32
N TRP A 30 -8.80 -3.28 0.34
CA TRP A 30 -7.75 -2.36 -0.08
C TRP A 30 -8.31 -1.10 -0.71
N ARG A 31 -9.31 -1.25 -1.58
CA ARG A 31 -9.94 -0.12 -2.29
C ARG A 31 -10.71 0.80 -1.35
N THR A 32 -11.34 0.25 -0.32
CA THR A 32 -12.07 1.05 0.67
C THR A 32 -11.17 1.67 1.74
N GLY A 33 -9.86 1.35 1.74
CA GLY A 33 -8.93 1.80 2.77
C GLY A 33 -9.15 1.15 4.14
N LEU A 34 -10.02 0.13 4.22
CA LEU A 34 -10.26 -0.63 5.45
C LEU A 34 -8.98 -1.30 5.93
N ARG A 35 -8.19 -1.84 4.99
CA ARG A 35 -6.93 -2.50 5.26
C ARG A 35 -5.91 -2.27 4.15
N LEU A 36 -4.63 -2.18 4.51
CA LEU A 36 -3.53 -2.25 3.55
C LEU A 36 -3.10 -3.72 3.30
N PRO A 37 -2.52 -4.03 2.15
CA PRO A 37 -1.90 -5.32 1.88
C PRO A 37 -0.78 -5.59 2.89
N THR A 38 -0.68 -6.85 3.31
CA THR A 38 0.52 -7.33 4.03
C THR A 38 1.69 -7.43 3.06
N ARG A 39 2.92 -7.57 3.57
CA ARG A 39 4.12 -7.68 2.72
C ARG A 39 4.02 -8.77 1.64
N PRO A 40 3.62 -10.03 1.93
CA PRO A 40 3.45 -11.04 0.87
C PRO A 40 2.40 -10.65 -0.19
N GLN A 41 1.36 -9.92 0.23
CA GLN A 41 0.29 -9.48 -0.67
C GLN A 41 0.73 -8.31 -1.56
N ALA A 42 1.57 -7.42 -1.03
CA ALA A 42 2.20 -6.35 -1.80
C ALA A 42 3.15 -6.93 -2.86
N LEU A 43 3.93 -7.96 -2.51
CA LEU A 43 4.78 -8.66 -3.48
C LEU A 43 3.95 -9.33 -4.59
N ALA A 44 2.86 -10.01 -4.24
CA ALA A 44 1.96 -10.60 -5.22
C ALA A 44 1.32 -9.54 -6.14
N LEU A 45 0.96 -8.38 -5.59
CA LEU A 45 0.44 -7.25 -6.36
C LEU A 45 1.48 -6.71 -7.33
N ALA A 46 2.70 -6.43 -6.85
CA ALA A 46 3.81 -5.95 -7.66
C ALA A 46 4.13 -6.90 -8.82
N GLU A 47 4.16 -8.21 -8.57
CA GLU A 47 4.38 -9.23 -9.60
C GLU A 47 3.27 -9.23 -10.66
N VAL A 48 2.00 -9.22 -10.25
CA VAL A 48 0.85 -9.25 -11.18
C VAL A 48 0.78 -7.99 -12.04
N THR A 49 1.08 -6.83 -11.46
CA THR A 49 0.96 -5.54 -12.15
C THR A 49 2.27 -5.06 -12.76
N ASN A 50 3.35 -5.85 -12.64
CA ASN A 50 4.69 -5.52 -13.09
C ASN A 50 5.19 -4.15 -12.60
N ILE A 51 5.01 -3.89 -11.30
CA ILE A 51 5.48 -2.69 -10.61
C ILE A 51 6.66 -3.05 -9.72
N ASP A 52 7.58 -2.10 -9.49
CA ASP A 52 8.68 -2.30 -8.56
C ASP A 52 8.13 -2.55 -7.14
N PRO A 53 8.41 -3.72 -6.53
CA PRO A 53 7.97 -4.02 -5.17
C PRO A 53 8.53 -3.06 -4.12
N MET A 54 9.72 -2.48 -4.34
CA MET A 54 10.31 -1.52 -3.39
C MET A 54 9.59 -0.17 -3.40
N GLU A 55 9.19 0.31 -4.57
CA GLU A 55 8.39 1.53 -4.67
C GLU A 55 7.01 1.35 -4.03
N LEU A 56 6.38 0.19 -4.27
CA LEU A 56 5.10 -0.14 -3.66
C LEU A 56 5.19 -0.27 -2.14
N GLU A 57 6.20 -0.98 -1.61
CA GLU A 57 6.42 -1.10 -0.16
C GLU A 57 6.64 0.27 0.47
N LYS A 58 7.46 1.13 -0.15
CA LYS A 58 7.70 2.49 0.34
C LYS A 58 6.41 3.30 0.45
N GLU A 59 5.55 3.25 -0.56
CA GLU A 59 4.28 3.98 -0.52
C GLU A 59 3.33 3.44 0.54
N LEU A 60 3.23 2.12 0.69
CA LEU A 60 2.39 1.49 1.73
C LEU A 60 2.83 1.89 3.14
N VAL A 61 4.14 1.93 3.39
CA VAL A 61 4.70 2.41 4.68
C VAL A 61 4.35 3.87 4.92
N LEU A 62 4.43 4.72 3.90
CA LEU A 62 4.05 6.14 4.02
C LEU A 62 2.57 6.29 4.40
N ILE A 63 1.68 5.53 3.76
CA ILE A 63 0.24 5.55 4.07
C ILE A 63 -0.01 5.11 5.53
N GLU A 64 0.67 4.05 5.98
CA GLU A 64 0.53 3.55 7.35
C GLU A 64 1.04 4.57 8.39
N ALA A 65 2.21 5.18 8.12
CA ALA A 65 2.78 6.23 8.97
C ALA A 65 1.88 7.47 9.07
N GLU A 66 1.24 7.88 7.96
CA GLU A 66 0.30 9.01 7.96
C GLU A 66 -0.98 8.70 8.75
N LYS A 67 -1.50 7.47 8.63
CA LYS A 67 -2.66 7.00 9.42
C LYS A 67 -2.32 6.96 10.91
N GLU A 68 -1.12 6.51 11.26
CA GLU A 68 -0.68 6.50 12.65
C GLU A 68 -0.51 7.93 13.19
N ALA A 69 0.08 8.83 12.41
CA ALA A 69 0.25 10.24 12.76
C ALA A 69 -1.07 10.99 12.96
N ALA A 70 -2.15 10.59 12.26
CA ALA A 70 -3.48 11.18 12.45
C ALA A 70 -4.09 10.85 13.82
N THR A 71 -3.65 9.77 14.47
CA THR A 71 -4.18 9.31 15.76
C THR A 71 -3.21 9.52 16.92
N LYS A 72 -1.92 9.77 16.64
CA LYS A 72 -0.86 9.96 17.63
C LYS A 72 -0.07 11.25 17.35
N PRO A 73 -0.27 12.32 18.15
CA PRO A 73 0.43 13.59 17.99
C PRO A 73 1.97 13.47 18.01
N THR A 74 2.51 12.58 18.83
CA THR A 74 3.96 12.31 18.92
C THR A 74 4.54 11.75 17.62
N MET A 75 3.75 11.00 16.85
CA MET A 75 4.19 10.44 15.57
C MET A 75 4.16 11.49 14.46
N ARG A 76 3.20 12.44 14.51
CA ARG A 76 3.19 13.63 13.64
C ARG A 76 4.48 14.44 13.79
N GLU A 77 4.87 14.76 15.03
CA GLU A 77 6.09 15.53 15.32
C GLU A 77 7.38 14.81 14.90
N LEU A 78 7.42 13.48 14.96
CA LEU A 78 8.56 12.70 14.49
C LEU A 78 8.64 12.72 12.95
N ILE A 79 7.53 12.55 12.24
CA ILE A 79 7.50 12.64 10.77
C ILE A 79 7.89 14.03 10.29
N ASP A 80 7.39 15.09 10.92
CA ASP A 80 7.73 16.47 10.55
C ASP A 80 9.22 16.79 10.77
N ARG A 81 9.84 16.21 11.82
CA ARG A 81 11.29 16.31 12.04
C ARG A 81 12.08 15.54 10.98
N LEU A 82 11.66 14.32 10.65
CA LEU A 82 12.33 13.50 9.63
C LEU A 82 12.26 14.17 8.25
N ARG A 83 11.09 14.70 7.85
CA ARG A 83 10.93 15.43 6.58
C ARG A 83 11.82 16.67 6.48
N LYS A 84 12.05 17.38 7.59
CA LYS A 84 12.99 18.52 7.64
C LYS A 84 14.46 18.12 7.50
N HIS A 85 14.83 16.91 7.91
CA HIS A 85 16.20 16.42 7.83
C HIS A 85 16.52 15.65 6.53
N THR A 86 15.51 15.15 5.83
CA THR A 86 15.67 14.43 4.54
C THR A 86 15.56 15.38 3.34
N LEU A 87 16.10 16.60 3.42
CA LEU A 87 16.23 17.50 2.26
C LEU A 87 17.16 16.87 1.20
N LEU A 88 16.55 16.16 0.25
CA LEU A 88 16.91 16.13 -1.17
C LEU A 88 15.78 16.80 -1.93
#